data_AF-F2NU01-F1
#
_entry.id   AF-F2NU01-F1
#
_cell.length_a   1.000
_cell.length_b   1.000
_cell.length_c   1.000
_cell.angle_alpha   90.00
_cell.angle_beta   90.00
_cell.angle_gamma   90.00
#
_symmetry.space_group_name_H-M   'P 1'
#
loop_
_entity.id
_entity.type
_entity.pdbx_description
1 polymer ?
#
loop_
_entity_poly.entity_id
_entity_poly.type
_entity_poly.pdbx_seq_one_letter_code
_entity_poly.pdbx_strand_id
1 'polypeptide(L)'
;MKDLEELIAKCEKNGKSYDDIDLSDARELTESDFDRGQFKYYKPAKKMISFRIDIDNLSWLQSVGKENCQTRLNEVLRWARMNNCPLK
;
A
#
# COMPACT_ATOMS: atom_id res chain seq x y z
N MET A 1 29.95 -16.91 22.48
CA MET A 1 30.18 -16.17 21.21
C MET A 1 30.78 -17.04 20.10
N LYS A 2 31.58 -18.08 20.37
CA LYS A 2 32.05 -19.05 19.35
C LYS A 2 30.94 -19.57 18.42
N ASP A 3 29.78 -19.85 19.00
CA ASP A 3 28.61 -20.38 18.29
C ASP A 3 28.04 -19.43 17.22
N LEU A 4 28.10 -18.11 17.45
CA LEU A 4 27.64 -17.10 16.49
C LEU A 4 28.63 -16.93 15.34
N GLU A 5 29.92 -16.91 15.64
CA GLU A 5 30.97 -16.79 14.61
C GLU A 5 31.02 -18.04 13.72
N GLU A 6 30.86 -19.23 14.31
CA GLU A 6 30.75 -20.48 13.54
C GLU A 6 29.52 -20.49 12.63
N LEU A 7 28.39 -19.94 13.10
CA LEU A 7 27.17 -19.83 12.29
C LEU A 7 27.34 -18.85 11.12
N ILE A 8 27.93 -17.68 11.36
CA ILE A 8 28.21 -16.67 10.32
C ILE A 8 29.16 -17.26 9.27
N ALA A 9 30.26 -17.88 9.68
CA ALA A 9 31.23 -18.49 8.76
C ALA A 9 30.60 -19.61 7.91
N LYS A 10 29.67 -20.38 8.47
CA LYS A 10 28.91 -21.41 7.74
C LYS A 10 27.92 -20.79 6.75
N CYS A 11 27.28 -19.68 7.09
CA CYS A 11 26.39 -18.95 6.19
C CYS A 11 27.17 -18.34 5.02
N GLU A 12 28.29 -17.66 5.30
CA GLU A 12 29.14 -17.04 4.27
C GLU A 12 29.72 -18.08 3.31
N LYS A 13 30.16 -19.24 3.81
CA LYS A 13 30.68 -20.34 2.97
C LYS A 13 29.64 -20.91 1.99
N ASN A 14 28.36 -20.84 2.33
CA ASN A 14 27.26 -21.37 1.51
C ASN A 14 26.46 -20.27 0.79
N GLY A 15 26.85 -19.00 0.96
CA GLY A 15 26.21 -17.88 0.30
C GLY A 15 26.45 -17.95 -1.21
N LYS A 16 25.38 -17.82 -2.00
CA LYS A 16 25.47 -17.64 -3.45
C LYS A 16 25.61 -16.15 -3.78
N SER A 17 26.22 -15.84 -4.93
CA SER A 17 26.18 -14.48 -5.46
C SER A 17 24.74 -14.07 -5.75
N TYR A 18 24.45 -12.77 -5.71
CA TYR A 18 23.13 -12.24 -6.10
C TYR A 18 22.74 -12.68 -7.52
N ASP A 19 23.70 -12.73 -8.44
CA ASP A 19 23.47 -13.14 -9.83
C ASP A 19 23.12 -14.64 -9.98
N ASP A 20 23.44 -15.47 -8.98
CA ASP A 20 23.20 -16.92 -8.97
C ASP A 20 21.91 -17.30 -8.22
N ILE A 21 21.14 -16.31 -7.78
CA ILE A 21 19.84 -16.53 -7.13
C ILE A 21 18.83 -16.93 -8.21
N ASP A 22 18.23 -18.11 -8.04
CA ASP A 22 17.10 -18.53 -8.88
C ASP A 22 15.86 -17.74 -8.48
N LEU A 23 15.32 -16.98 -9.44
CA LEU A 23 14.13 -16.12 -9.28
C LEU A 23 12.93 -16.67 -10.06
N SER A 24 12.98 -17.93 -10.52
CA SER A 24 11.92 -18.52 -11.33
C SER A 24 10.60 -18.71 -10.57
N ASP A 25 10.67 -18.90 -9.26
CA ASP A 25 9.54 -19.02 -8.34
C ASP A 25 9.06 -17.67 -7.79
N ALA A 26 9.99 -16.73 -7.58
CA ALA A 26 9.72 -15.41 -7.07
C ALA A 26 10.52 -14.36 -7.84
N ARG A 27 9.84 -13.67 -8.77
CA ARG A 27 10.41 -12.51 -9.48
C ARG A 27 10.77 -11.39 -8.50
N GLU A 28 11.81 -10.64 -8.83
CA GLU A 28 12.14 -9.40 -8.11
C GLU A 28 11.01 -8.36 -8.23
N LEU A 29 10.80 -7.63 -7.13
CA LEU A 29 9.85 -6.52 -7.11
C LEU A 29 10.47 -5.29 -7.76
N THR A 30 9.78 -4.74 -8.75
CA THR A 30 10.16 -3.46 -9.38
C THR A 30 9.48 -2.29 -8.69
N GLU A 31 10.00 -1.06 -8.85
CA GLU A 31 9.33 0.16 -8.36
C GLU A 31 7.89 0.28 -8.87
N SER A 32 7.62 -0.17 -10.10
CA SER A 32 6.28 -0.19 -10.68
C SER A 32 5.30 -1.13 -9.95
N ASP A 33 5.83 -2.20 -9.34
CA ASP A 33 5.03 -3.11 -8.50
C ASP A 33 4.72 -2.47 -7.14
N PHE A 34 5.60 -1.60 -6.63
CA PHE A 34 5.33 -0.80 -5.42
C PHE A 34 4.28 0.29 -5.69
N ASP A 35 4.34 0.95 -6.84
CA ASP A 35 3.36 1.98 -7.23
C ASP A 35 1.94 1.43 -7.38
N ARG A 36 1.83 0.19 -7.85
CA ARG A 36 0.55 -0.53 -8.01
C ARG A 36 0.20 -1.39 -6.80
N GLY A 37 1.11 -1.52 -5.85
CA GLY A 37 1.02 -2.40 -4.71
C GLY A 37 -0.09 -1.96 -3.75
N GLN A 38 -1.23 -2.66 -3.78
CA GLN A 38 -2.21 -2.57 -2.70
C GLN A 38 -1.70 -3.40 -1.52
N PHE A 39 -0.77 -2.85 -0.75
CA PHE A 39 -0.28 -3.51 0.46
C PHE A 39 -1.44 -3.71 1.43
N LYS A 40 -1.72 -4.97 1.76
CA LYS A 40 -2.81 -5.39 2.68
C LYS A 40 -2.83 -4.62 4.00
N TYR A 41 -1.67 -4.15 4.47
CA TYR A 41 -1.51 -3.45 5.74
C TYR A 41 -1.19 -1.95 5.61
N TYR A 42 -1.07 -1.42 4.39
CA TYR A 42 -0.82 0.01 4.22
C TYR A 42 -2.11 0.80 4.46
N LYS A 43 -2.13 1.58 5.54
CA LYS A 43 -3.19 2.53 5.85
C LYS A 43 -2.63 3.95 5.64
N PRO A 44 -3.06 4.67 4.59
CA PRO A 44 -2.61 6.04 4.37
C PRO A 44 -2.92 6.93 5.58
N ALA A 45 -1.95 7.75 5.99
CA ALA A 45 -2.14 8.74 7.05
C ALA A 45 -3.26 9.72 6.65
N LYS A 46 -4.25 9.89 7.52
CA LYS A 46 -5.37 10.83 7.30
C LYS A 46 -4.97 12.21 7.84
N LYS A 47 -5.09 13.25 7.03
CA LYS A 47 -4.98 14.65 7.46
C LYS A 47 -6.38 15.25 7.59
N MET A 48 -6.65 15.92 8.71
CA MET A 48 -7.92 16.64 8.90
C MET A 48 -7.85 17.95 8.11
N ILE A 49 -8.82 18.17 7.23
CA ILE A 49 -9.05 19.41 6.50
C ILE A 49 -10.53 19.80 6.63
N SER A 50 -10.84 21.09 6.61
CA SER A 50 -12.22 21.58 6.56
C SER A 50 -12.55 22.09 5.15
N PHE A 51 -13.66 21.62 4.59
CA PHE A 51 -14.19 22.09 3.30
C PHE A 51 -15.72 22.00 3.33
N ARG A 52 -16.38 22.68 2.38
CA ARG A 52 -17.84 22.63 2.23
C ARG A 52 -18.20 21.61 1.15
N ILE A 53 -19.26 20.85 1.40
CA ILE A 53 -19.83 19.87 0.47
C ILE A 53 -21.33 20.14 0.33
N ASP A 54 -21.88 19.88 -0.85
CA ASP A 54 -23.32 20.03 -1.08
C ASP A 54 -24.13 19.07 -0.19
N ILE A 55 -25.35 19.50 0.17
CA ILE A 55 -26.18 18.80 1.16
C ILE A 55 -26.69 17.44 0.66
N ASP A 56 -26.93 17.33 -0.64
CA ASP A 56 -27.31 16.08 -1.31
C ASP A 56 -26.15 15.08 -1.32
N ASN A 57 -24.93 15.55 -1.61
CA ASN A 57 -23.70 14.76 -1.54
C ASN A 57 -23.42 14.30 -0.10
N LEU A 58 -23.63 15.16 0.90
CA LEU A 58 -23.53 14.78 2.30
C LEU A 58 -24.55 13.69 2.67
N SER A 59 -25.80 13.85 2.21
CA SER A 59 -26.87 12.87 2.43
C SER A 59 -26.55 11.53 1.79
N TRP A 60 -26.02 11.54 0.57
CA TRP A 60 -25.55 10.34 -0.12
C TRP A 60 -24.39 9.67 0.63
N LEU A 61 -23.39 10.42 1.08
CA LEU A 61 -22.27 9.86 1.85
C LEU A 61 -22.76 9.20 3.15
N GLN A 62 -23.71 9.84 3.84
CA GLN A 62 -24.28 9.35 5.10
C GLN A 62 -25.29 8.21 4.95
N SER A 63 -25.71 7.85 3.72
CA SER A 63 -26.73 6.82 3.49
C SER A 63 -26.34 5.42 3.99
N VAL A 64 -25.03 5.16 4.10
CA VAL A 64 -24.45 3.89 4.58
C VAL A 64 -24.13 3.94 6.10
N GLY A 65 -24.46 5.07 6.76
CA GLY A 65 -24.22 5.32 8.17
C GLY A 65 -23.28 6.50 8.42
N LYS A 66 -23.61 7.33 9.43
CA LYS A 66 -22.86 8.55 9.76
C LYS A 66 -21.40 8.27 10.14
N GLU A 67 -21.14 7.17 10.83
CA GLU A 67 -19.81 6.75 11.30
C GLU A 67 -18.85 6.41 10.14
N ASN A 68 -19.41 6.05 8.98
CA ASN A 68 -18.64 5.61 7.81
C ASN A 68 -18.50 6.68 6.72
N CYS A 69 -19.03 7.89 6.95
CA CYS A 69 -18.98 8.99 5.98
C CYS A 69 -17.54 9.34 5.57
N GLN A 70 -16.62 9.44 6.53
CA GLN A 70 -15.21 9.75 6.25
C GLN A 70 -14.51 8.62 5.47
N THR A 71 -14.81 7.37 5.82
CA THR A 71 -14.24 6.20 5.13
C THR A 71 -14.71 6.16 3.68
N ARG A 72 -16.02 6.30 3.46
CA ARG A 72 -16.64 6.30 2.13
C ARG A 72 -16.15 7.46 1.26
N LEU A 73 -16.05 8.67 1.83
CA LEU A 73 -15.49 9.82 1.12
C LEU A 73 -14.06 9.52 0.61
N ASN A 74 -13.21 8.96 1.47
CA ASN A 74 -11.84 8.61 1.08
C ASN A 74 -11.78 7.51 0.01
N GLU A 75 -12.70 6.55 0.04
CA GLU A 75 -12.81 5.50 -0.97
C GLU A 75 -13.23 6.06 -2.33
N VAL A 76 -14.23 6.95 -2.36
CA VAL A 76 -14.67 7.63 -3.59
C VAL A 76 -13.53 8.45 -4.20
N LEU A 77 -12.81 9.22 -3.38
CA LEU A 77 -11.66 9.99 -3.85
C LEU A 77 -10.51 9.11 -4.34
N ARG A 78 -10.27 7.95 -3.71
CA ARG A 78 -9.29 6.97 -4.21
C ARG A 78 -9.71 6.38 -5.54
N TRP A 79 -10.97 5.97 -5.66
CA TRP A 79 -11.51 5.44 -6.90
C TRP A 79 -11.40 6.47 -8.02
N ALA A 80 -11.77 7.73 -7.77
CA ALA A 80 -11.65 8.81 -8.74
C ALA A 80 -10.20 9.03 -9.19
N ARG A 81 -9.23 8.98 -8.27
CA ARG A 81 -7.80 9.08 -8.61
C ARG A 81 -7.28 7.89 -9.42
N MET A 82 -7.71 6.67 -9.09
CA MET A 82 -7.27 5.44 -9.78
C MET A 82 -7.89 5.28 -11.18
N ASN A 83 -9.07 5.85 -11.40
CA ASN A 83 -9.81 5.73 -12.65
C ASN A 83 -9.71 6.97 -13.54
N ASN A 84 -8.71 7.84 -13.32
CA ASN A 84 -8.52 9.08 -14.08
C ASN A 84 -9.80 9.92 -14.19
N CYS A 85 -10.31 10.37 -13.04
CA CYS A 85 -11.51 11.22 -12.96
C CYS A 85 -11.51 12.29 -14.06
N PRO A 86 -12.54 12.33 -14.93
CA PRO A 86 -12.54 13.19 -16.12
C PRO A 86 -12.84 14.66 -15.79
N LEU A 87 -13.10 14.98 -14.52
CA LEU A 87 -13.41 16.32 -14.05
C LEU A 87 -12.11 17.13 -13.95
N LYS A 88 -12.09 18.32 -14.58
CA LYS A 88 -10.99 19.28 -14.52
C LYS A 88 -11.19 20.29 -13.40
#